data_AF-A0A2H0WAT5-F1
#
_entry.id   AF-A0A2H0WAT5-F1
#
_cell.length_a   1.000
_cell.length_b   1.000
_cell.length_c   1.000
_cell.angle_alpha   90.00
_cell.angle_beta   90.00
_cell.angle_gamma   90.00
#
_symmetry.space_group_name_H-M   'P 1'
#
loop_
_entity.id
_entity.type
_entity.pdbx_description
1 polymer ?
#
loop_
_entity_poly.entity_id
_entity_poly.type
_entity_poly.pdbx_seq_one_letter_code
_entity_poly.pdbx_strand_id
1 'polypeptide(L)'
;MADVLNISMGSSPILKTSARKGIDDVMRAAFAMTTARNVPVAVAAGNSSVDLGTYFTQPSSLGESIPGVVTVGSFDSTKKMLSSFSNYGVTGVEIAAPGTDILSTINEAEDDPAKPNDPNNTRGYGILSGTSMASPQVAGAMALAVSYLRSHNISYTAADIENLIVQSAQPTNSLMSAGKDKIKNHGLLNLKNLALALKAKVAGTPAMAKMSPLSAEARAKMLKDQIRKTSYFDCP
;
A
#
# COMPACT_ATOMS: atom_id res chain seq x y z
N MET A 1 7.81 -6.03 18.57
CA MET A 1 6.88 -6.35 17.46
C MET A 1 6.82 -5.14 16.55
N ALA A 2 6.69 -5.29 15.23
CA ALA A 2 6.64 -4.15 14.33
C ALA A 2 5.31 -3.37 14.48
N ASP A 3 5.36 -2.06 14.29
CA ASP A 3 4.19 -1.17 14.35
C ASP A 3 3.55 -0.90 12.98
N VAL A 4 4.33 -1.05 11.92
CA VAL A 4 3.92 -0.97 10.51
C VAL A 4 4.73 -2.00 9.75
N LEU A 5 4.11 -2.67 8.78
CA LEU A 5 4.78 -3.64 7.91
C LEU A 5 4.87 -3.08 6.48
N ASN A 6 6.07 -3.07 5.91
CA ASN A 6 6.30 -2.73 4.50
C ASN A 6 6.68 -3.97 3.70
N ILE A 7 6.05 -4.18 2.56
CA ILE A 7 6.29 -5.31 1.66
C ILE A 7 6.55 -4.77 0.25
N SER A 8 7.79 -4.36 0.01
CA SER A 8 8.28 -3.87 -1.29
C SER A 8 8.64 -5.01 -2.27
N MET A 9 7.81 -6.05 -2.33
CA MET A 9 8.04 -7.25 -3.14
C MET A 9 6.72 -7.82 -3.67
N GLY A 10 6.81 -8.66 -4.71
CA GLY A 10 5.65 -9.38 -5.21
C GLY A 10 5.99 -10.44 -6.26
N SER A 11 4.95 -11.10 -6.76
CA SER A 11 5.04 -12.13 -7.79
C SER A 11 4.73 -11.58 -9.17
N SER A 12 5.15 -12.33 -10.20
CA SER A 12 4.69 -12.10 -11.57
C SER A 12 3.15 -12.13 -11.64
N PRO A 13 2.52 -11.28 -12.48
CA PRO A 13 1.09 -11.31 -12.68
C PRO A 13 0.62 -12.61 -13.32
N ILE A 14 -0.48 -13.16 -12.80
CA ILE A 14 -1.24 -14.25 -13.41
C ILE A 14 -2.66 -13.77 -13.68
N LEU A 15 -3.38 -14.38 -14.62
CA LEU A 15 -4.81 -14.08 -14.77
C LEU A 15 -5.54 -14.45 -13.47
N LYS A 16 -6.50 -13.63 -13.03
CA LYS A 16 -7.31 -13.94 -11.82
C LYS A 16 -8.02 -15.29 -11.91
N THR A 17 -8.38 -15.73 -13.11
CA THR A 17 -8.95 -17.07 -13.36
C THR A 17 -7.98 -18.22 -13.06
N SER A 18 -6.68 -17.93 -13.01
CA SER A 18 -5.62 -18.89 -12.72
C SER A 18 -5.06 -18.74 -11.29
N ALA A 19 -5.71 -17.94 -10.44
CA ALA A 19 -5.25 -17.70 -9.06
C ALA A 19 -5.16 -19.00 -8.25
N ARG A 20 -4.04 -19.20 -7.55
CA ARG A 20 -3.70 -20.46 -6.87
C ARG A 20 -4.18 -20.42 -5.44
N LYS A 21 -5.40 -20.92 -5.23
CA LYS A 21 -6.13 -20.97 -3.95
C LYS A 21 -5.27 -21.24 -2.70
N GLY A 22 -4.32 -22.18 -2.74
CA GLY A 22 -3.52 -22.57 -1.56
C GLY A 22 -2.53 -21.51 -1.02
N ILE A 23 -1.70 -20.90 -1.88
CA ILE A 23 -0.73 -19.87 -1.45
C ILE A 23 -1.46 -18.58 -1.06
N ASP A 24 -2.56 -18.30 -1.78
CA ASP A 24 -3.38 -17.12 -1.55
C ASP A 24 -4.03 -17.15 -0.16
N ASP A 25 -4.48 -18.33 0.30
CA ASP A 25 -5.10 -18.53 1.61
C ASP A 25 -4.09 -18.29 2.76
N VAL A 26 -2.83 -18.74 2.61
CA VAL A 26 -1.77 -18.53 3.63
C VAL A 26 -1.39 -17.06 3.75
N MET A 27 -1.14 -16.37 2.63
CA MET A 27 -0.80 -14.94 2.64
C MET A 27 -1.96 -14.10 3.19
N ARG A 28 -3.21 -14.46 2.82
CA ARG A 28 -4.42 -13.82 3.36
C ARG A 28 -4.52 -14.00 4.87
N ALA A 29 -4.29 -15.21 5.39
CA ALA A 29 -4.30 -15.46 6.83
C ALA A 29 -3.19 -14.68 7.55
N ALA A 30 -1.98 -14.62 6.99
CA ALA A 30 -0.88 -13.86 7.56
C ALA A 30 -1.19 -12.36 7.67
N PHE A 31 -1.76 -11.75 6.63
CA PHE A 31 -2.19 -10.35 6.66
C PHE A 31 -3.35 -10.12 7.62
N ALA A 32 -4.32 -11.02 7.65
CA ALA A 32 -5.44 -10.95 8.59
C ALA A 32 -4.96 -10.97 10.05
N MET A 33 -4.02 -11.86 10.38
CA MET A 33 -3.42 -11.91 11.72
C MET A 33 -2.59 -10.67 12.04
N THR A 34 -1.91 -10.10 11.05
CA THR A 34 -1.12 -8.87 11.20
C THR A 34 -2.03 -7.68 11.50
N THR A 35 -3.07 -7.47 10.69
CA THR A 35 -4.00 -6.34 10.86
C THR A 35 -4.88 -6.48 12.10
N ALA A 36 -5.22 -7.71 12.51
CA ALA A 36 -5.91 -7.99 13.79
C ALA A 36 -5.09 -7.58 15.02
N ARG A 37 -3.76 -7.44 14.89
CA ARG A 37 -2.87 -6.90 15.93
C ARG A 37 -2.62 -5.39 15.78
N ASN A 38 -3.47 -4.70 15.00
CA ASN A 38 -3.38 -3.27 14.70
C ASN A 38 -2.08 -2.85 14.01
N VAL A 39 -1.46 -3.75 13.24
CA VAL A 39 -0.30 -3.45 12.41
C VAL A 39 -0.78 -3.18 10.98
N PRO A 40 -0.82 -1.92 10.52
CA PRO A 40 -1.10 -1.60 9.12
C PRO A 40 0.04 -2.06 8.21
N VAL A 41 -0.31 -2.40 6.98
CA VAL A 41 0.60 -2.99 5.99
C VAL A 41 0.60 -2.15 4.72
N ALA A 42 1.77 -1.77 4.22
CA ALA A 42 1.95 -1.20 2.88
C ALA A 42 2.55 -2.26 1.96
N VAL A 43 2.01 -2.42 0.75
CA VAL A 43 2.43 -3.43 -0.23
C VAL A 43 2.67 -2.76 -1.59
N ALA A 44 3.78 -3.09 -2.26
CA ALA A 44 4.05 -2.61 -3.60
C ALA A 44 3.11 -3.24 -4.63
N ALA A 45 2.48 -2.45 -5.51
CA ALA A 45 1.52 -2.95 -6.51
C ALA A 45 2.13 -3.87 -7.59
N GLY A 46 3.45 -3.76 -7.82
CA GLY A 46 4.18 -4.47 -8.87
C GLY A 46 4.47 -3.61 -10.11
N ASN A 47 5.42 -4.06 -10.92
CA ASN A 47 6.05 -3.26 -11.99
C ASN A 47 5.84 -3.87 -13.40
N SER A 48 4.63 -4.35 -13.72
CA SER A 48 4.34 -5.07 -14.98
C SER A 48 3.36 -4.32 -15.90
N SER A 49 2.98 -3.09 -15.56
CA SER A 49 2.01 -2.30 -16.32
C SER A 49 0.67 -3.02 -16.56
N VAL A 50 0.22 -3.85 -15.60
CA VAL A 50 -1.03 -4.59 -15.71
C VAL A 50 -2.13 -4.04 -14.81
N ASP A 51 -3.37 -4.33 -15.22
CA ASP A 51 -4.58 -4.02 -14.46
C ASP A 51 -4.81 -5.11 -13.40
N LEU A 52 -4.71 -4.76 -12.11
CA LEU A 52 -5.02 -5.64 -10.99
C LEU A 52 -6.52 -5.92 -10.84
N GLY A 53 -7.38 -5.30 -11.65
CA GLY A 53 -8.75 -5.73 -11.90
C GLY A 53 -8.82 -7.04 -12.67
N THR A 54 -7.89 -7.27 -13.61
CA THR A 54 -7.83 -8.45 -14.50
C THR A 54 -6.79 -9.48 -14.04
N TYR A 55 -5.63 -9.00 -13.62
CA TYR A 55 -4.50 -9.80 -13.17
C TYR A 55 -4.46 -9.89 -11.65
N PHE A 56 -3.77 -10.91 -11.18
CA PHE A 56 -3.53 -11.19 -9.78
C PHE A 56 -2.02 -11.23 -9.53
N THR A 57 -1.55 -10.46 -8.56
CA THR A 57 -0.16 -10.39 -8.13
C THR A 57 -0.12 -10.55 -6.61
N GLN A 58 0.67 -11.50 -6.13
CA GLN A 58 0.88 -11.67 -4.69
C GLN A 58 1.97 -10.71 -4.20
N PRO A 59 1.85 -10.07 -3.02
CA PRO A 59 0.66 -10.02 -2.19
C PRO A 59 -0.27 -8.83 -2.48
N SER A 60 0.07 -7.96 -3.44
CA SER A 60 -0.66 -6.72 -3.74
C SER A 60 -2.16 -6.91 -4.00
N SER A 61 -2.56 -7.94 -4.75
CA SER A 61 -3.98 -8.17 -5.06
C SER A 61 -4.82 -8.61 -3.84
N LEU A 62 -4.20 -8.89 -2.69
CA LEU A 62 -4.92 -9.18 -1.45
C LEU A 62 -5.36 -7.91 -0.71
N GLY A 63 -4.69 -6.76 -0.95
CA GLY A 63 -4.90 -5.52 -0.19
C GLY A 63 -6.34 -5.06 -0.17
N GLU A 64 -7.00 -5.06 -1.33
CA GLU A 64 -8.41 -4.65 -1.47
C GLU A 64 -9.35 -5.36 -0.50
N SER A 65 -9.05 -6.62 -0.18
CA SER A 65 -9.93 -7.52 0.57
C SER A 65 -9.61 -7.62 2.06
N ILE A 66 -8.54 -6.97 2.53
CA ILE A 66 -8.08 -7.08 3.92
C ILE A 66 -7.91 -5.66 4.50
N PRO A 67 -8.84 -5.20 5.36
CA PRO A 67 -8.71 -3.90 6.02
C PRO A 67 -7.40 -3.78 6.78
N GLY A 68 -6.72 -2.65 6.60
CA GLY A 68 -5.39 -2.35 7.12
C GLY A 68 -4.24 -2.68 6.17
N VAL A 69 -4.51 -3.24 4.98
CA VAL A 69 -3.50 -3.48 3.94
C VAL A 69 -3.71 -2.49 2.79
N VAL A 70 -2.67 -1.76 2.44
CA VAL A 70 -2.69 -0.71 1.40
C VAL A 70 -1.74 -1.08 0.27
N THR A 71 -2.29 -1.27 -0.91
CA THR A 71 -1.53 -1.51 -2.14
C THR A 71 -1.14 -0.18 -2.78
N VAL A 72 0.14 -0.04 -3.07
CA VAL A 72 0.77 1.24 -3.43
C VAL A 72 1.28 1.22 -4.86
N GLY A 73 0.68 2.06 -5.69
CA GLY A 73 1.15 2.35 -7.05
C GLY A 73 2.31 3.36 -7.08
N SER A 74 3.06 3.35 -8.17
CA SER A 74 4.20 4.26 -8.37
C SER A 74 3.77 5.49 -9.16
N PHE A 75 4.06 6.67 -8.62
CA PHE A 75 3.85 7.96 -9.28
C PHE A 75 5.18 8.55 -9.76
N ASP A 76 5.18 9.06 -10.99
CA ASP A 76 6.28 9.80 -11.58
C ASP A 76 6.08 11.30 -11.29
N SER A 77 6.87 11.80 -10.34
CA SER A 77 6.79 13.19 -9.88
C SER A 77 7.22 14.21 -10.95
N THR A 78 8.00 13.79 -11.94
CA THR A 78 8.48 14.65 -13.03
C THR A 78 7.42 14.76 -14.11
N LYS A 79 6.90 13.62 -14.57
CA LYS A 79 5.84 13.56 -15.59
C LYS A 79 4.44 13.84 -15.04
N LYS A 80 4.31 13.95 -13.72
CA LYS A 80 3.05 14.17 -13.00
C LYS A 80 1.98 13.14 -13.34
N MET A 81 2.35 11.87 -13.48
CA MET A 81 1.43 10.78 -13.84
C MET A 81 1.85 9.47 -13.18
N LEU A 82 1.01 8.43 -13.26
CA LEU A 82 1.41 7.09 -12.85
C LEU A 82 2.65 6.65 -13.65
N SER A 83 3.65 6.10 -12.97
CA SER A 83 4.85 5.55 -13.62
C SER A 83 4.44 4.48 -14.64
N SER A 84 5.06 4.50 -15.82
CA SER A 84 4.67 3.63 -16.94
C SER A 84 4.71 2.13 -16.62
N PHE A 85 5.60 1.72 -15.70
CA PHE A 85 5.75 0.35 -15.23
C PHE A 85 4.73 -0.06 -14.14
N SER A 86 4.08 0.88 -13.46
CA SER A 86 3.25 0.57 -12.29
C SER A 86 2.06 -0.30 -12.69
N ASN A 87 1.81 -1.36 -11.94
CA ASN A 87 0.49 -1.97 -11.92
C ASN A 87 -0.53 -0.97 -11.39
N TYR A 88 -1.78 -1.11 -11.84
CA TYR A 88 -2.85 -0.15 -11.63
C TYR A 88 -4.20 -0.87 -11.50
N GLY A 89 -5.26 -0.15 -11.15
CA GLY A 89 -6.63 -0.64 -11.13
C GLY A 89 -7.41 -0.10 -9.92
N VAL A 90 -8.63 0.40 -10.15
CA VAL A 90 -9.50 0.99 -9.10
C VAL A 90 -9.91 0.02 -8.01
N THR A 91 -9.91 -1.28 -8.29
CA THR A 91 -10.18 -2.33 -7.31
C THR A 91 -8.90 -2.78 -6.63
N GLY A 92 -7.76 -2.83 -7.32
CA GLY A 92 -6.54 -3.45 -6.80
C GLY A 92 -5.44 -2.52 -6.26
N VAL A 93 -5.55 -1.20 -6.41
CA VAL A 93 -4.53 -0.24 -5.93
C VAL A 93 -5.18 0.90 -5.16
N GLU A 94 -4.89 1.02 -3.86
CA GLU A 94 -5.54 1.98 -2.95
C GLU A 94 -4.99 3.41 -3.04
N ILE A 95 -3.68 3.58 -3.29
CA ILE A 95 -3.02 4.89 -3.30
C ILE A 95 -1.77 4.88 -4.17
N ALA A 96 -1.36 6.05 -4.67
CA ALA A 96 -0.05 6.27 -5.29
C ALA A 96 0.90 6.97 -4.33
N ALA A 97 2.20 6.69 -4.46
CA ALA A 97 3.26 7.50 -3.90
C ALA A 97 4.40 7.66 -4.91
N PRO A 98 5.26 8.69 -4.79
CA PRO A 98 6.44 8.84 -5.64
C PRO A 98 7.27 7.56 -5.70
N GLY A 99 7.49 7.04 -6.91
CA GLY A 99 8.25 5.80 -7.11
C GLY A 99 9.15 5.80 -8.33
N THR A 100 9.18 6.87 -9.13
CA THR A 100 10.18 7.09 -10.17
C THR A 100 11.30 7.98 -9.64
N ASP A 101 12.55 7.64 -9.96
CA ASP A 101 13.76 8.38 -9.65
C ASP A 101 13.89 8.74 -8.16
N ILE A 102 13.72 7.72 -7.31
CA ILE A 102 13.78 7.86 -5.85
C ILE A 102 15.20 7.60 -5.38
N LEU A 103 15.82 8.64 -4.81
CA LEU A 103 17.10 8.53 -4.11
C LEU A 103 16.92 7.77 -2.80
N SER A 104 17.72 6.73 -2.58
CA SER A 104 17.77 6.00 -1.32
C SER A 104 19.19 5.49 -1.03
N THR A 105 19.38 4.90 0.13
CA THR A 105 20.64 4.23 0.49
C THR A 105 20.70 2.86 -0.20
N ILE A 106 21.87 2.54 -0.74
CA ILE A 106 22.21 1.23 -1.30
C ILE A 106 23.58 0.82 -0.76
N ASN A 107 23.94 -0.45 -0.86
CA ASN A 107 25.27 -0.86 -0.43
C ASN A 107 26.32 -0.26 -1.36
N GLU A 108 27.38 0.34 -0.80
CA GLU A 108 28.54 0.79 -1.58
C GLU A 108 29.17 -0.35 -2.39
N ALA A 109 29.08 -1.58 -1.86
CA ALA A 109 29.58 -2.80 -2.48
C ALA A 109 28.63 -3.43 -3.51
N GLU A 110 27.48 -2.81 -3.83
CA GLU A 110 26.81 -3.06 -5.11
C GLU A 110 27.53 -2.29 -6.22
N ASP A 111 28.86 -2.49 -6.31
CA ASP A 111 29.48 -2.80 -7.59
C ASP A 111 28.74 -4.03 -8.12
N ASP A 112 27.55 -3.84 -8.71
CA ASP A 112 26.99 -4.83 -9.60
C ASP A 112 28.12 -5.15 -10.61
N PRO A 113 28.68 -6.37 -10.64
CA PRO A 113 29.76 -6.68 -11.57
C PRO A 113 29.30 -6.54 -13.03
N ALA A 114 27.98 -6.48 -13.28
CA ALA A 114 27.40 -6.12 -14.58
C ALA A 114 27.33 -4.60 -14.83
N LYS A 115 27.52 -3.75 -13.81
CA LYS A 115 27.49 -2.27 -13.90
C LYS A 115 28.57 -1.60 -13.03
N PRO A 116 29.87 -1.86 -13.28
CA PRO A 116 30.98 -1.31 -12.50
C PRO A 116 31.14 0.22 -12.58
N ASN A 117 30.25 0.93 -13.27
CA ASN A 117 30.26 2.38 -13.47
C ASN A 117 28.84 2.96 -13.48
N ASP A 118 27.88 2.41 -12.73
CA ASP A 118 26.53 2.98 -12.70
C ASP A 118 26.59 4.41 -12.13
N PRO A 119 26.33 5.46 -12.93
CA PRO A 119 26.39 6.84 -12.46
C PRO A 119 25.30 7.14 -11.40
N ASN A 120 24.34 6.23 -11.23
CA ASN A 120 23.30 6.31 -10.23
C ASN A 120 23.68 5.63 -8.91
N ASN A 121 24.86 5.02 -8.77
CA ASN A 121 25.38 4.50 -7.51
C ASN A 121 26.60 5.30 -7.08
N THR A 122 26.43 6.14 -6.05
CA THR A 122 27.53 6.94 -5.50
C THR A 122 27.51 6.88 -3.97
N ARG A 123 28.62 6.41 -3.37
CA ARG A 123 28.89 6.53 -1.91
C ARG A 123 27.74 6.04 -1.01
N GLY A 124 27.15 4.90 -1.37
CA GLY A 124 26.11 4.26 -0.57
C GLY A 124 24.71 4.84 -0.80
N TYR A 125 24.55 5.63 -1.87
CA TYR A 125 23.26 6.15 -2.32
C TYR A 125 23.05 5.84 -3.78
N GLY A 126 21.79 5.58 -4.14
CA GLY A 126 21.42 5.48 -5.53
C GLY A 126 19.97 5.79 -5.83
N ILE A 127 19.74 6.04 -7.11
CA ILE A 127 18.44 6.44 -7.64
C ILE A 127 17.78 5.22 -8.27
N LEU A 128 16.66 4.79 -7.72
CA LEU A 128 15.92 3.63 -8.19
C LEU A 128 14.46 4.00 -8.50
N SER A 129 13.87 3.23 -9.41
CA SER A 129 12.48 3.37 -9.82
C SER A 129 11.71 2.07 -9.59
N GLY A 130 10.55 2.16 -8.95
CA GLY A 130 9.67 1.02 -8.71
C GLY A 130 8.55 1.31 -7.73
N THR A 131 7.49 0.49 -7.78
CA THR A 131 6.49 0.45 -6.70
C THR A 131 7.11 0.06 -5.36
N SER A 132 8.25 -0.65 -5.38
CA SER A 132 9.11 -0.93 -4.23
C SER A 132 9.66 0.32 -3.53
N MET A 133 9.77 1.46 -4.23
CA MET A 133 10.22 2.75 -3.69
C MET A 133 9.04 3.63 -3.27
N ALA A 134 7.86 3.44 -3.87
CA ALA A 134 6.63 4.10 -3.46
C ALA A 134 6.06 3.52 -2.15
N SER A 135 6.01 2.19 -2.03
CA SER A 135 5.49 1.47 -0.85
C SER A 135 6.08 1.94 0.49
N PRO A 136 7.41 2.08 0.66
CA PRO A 136 7.99 2.50 1.94
C PRO A 136 7.67 3.95 2.31
N GLN A 137 7.34 4.82 1.35
CA GLN A 137 6.87 6.17 1.67
C GLN A 137 5.49 6.16 2.33
N VAL A 138 4.60 5.29 1.84
CA VAL A 138 3.28 5.06 2.48
C VAL A 138 3.46 4.40 3.84
N ALA A 139 4.37 3.43 3.98
CA ALA A 139 4.69 2.85 5.28
C ALA A 139 5.22 3.90 6.28
N GLY A 140 6.07 4.83 5.82
CA GLY A 140 6.53 5.96 6.62
C GLY A 140 5.38 6.89 7.06
N ALA A 141 4.43 7.16 6.16
CA ALA A 141 3.23 7.95 6.49
C ALA A 141 2.32 7.24 7.50
N MET A 142 2.16 5.91 7.37
CA MET A 142 1.45 5.09 8.37
C MET A 142 2.16 5.14 9.73
N ALA A 143 3.49 5.05 9.75
CA ALA A 143 4.27 5.11 10.98
C ALA A 143 4.13 6.48 11.68
N LEU A 144 4.11 7.57 10.89
CA LEU A 144 3.82 8.90 11.40
C LEU A 144 2.43 8.97 12.05
N ALA A 145 1.40 8.44 11.38
CA ALA A 145 0.04 8.41 11.91
C ALA A 145 -0.06 7.59 13.21
N VAL A 146 0.55 6.39 13.22
CA VAL A 146 0.64 5.53 14.40
C VAL A 146 1.32 6.25 15.56
N SER A 147 2.49 6.85 15.32
CA SER A 147 3.25 7.57 16.35
C SER A 147 2.46 8.74 16.93
N TYR A 148 1.81 9.53 16.07
CA TYR A 148 1.02 10.69 16.47
C TYR A 148 -0.22 10.31 17.29
N LEU A 149 -0.94 9.25 16.92
CA LEU A 149 -2.09 8.79 17.70
C LEU A 149 -1.68 8.23 19.06
N ARG A 150 -0.55 7.49 19.12
CA ARG A 150 0.00 6.98 20.38
C ARG A 150 0.44 8.10 21.32
N SER A 151 1.09 9.14 20.82
CA SER A 151 1.53 10.27 21.66
C SER A 151 0.37 11.05 22.29
N HIS A 152 -0.83 10.93 21.72
CA HIS A 152 -2.07 11.51 22.25
C HIS A 152 -2.96 10.48 22.98
N ASN A 153 -2.45 9.28 23.24
CA ASN A 153 -3.17 8.20 23.90
C ASN A 153 -4.48 7.80 23.20
N ILE A 154 -4.51 7.90 21.86
CA ILE A 154 -5.65 7.55 21.03
C ILE A 154 -5.48 6.15 20.47
N SER A 155 -6.47 5.30 20.71
CA SER A 155 -6.55 3.97 20.12
C SER A 155 -6.81 4.02 18.62
N TYR A 156 -6.29 3.04 17.90
CA TYR A 156 -6.49 2.87 16.46
C TYR A 156 -6.45 1.39 16.08
N THR A 157 -7.08 1.10 14.96
CA THR A 157 -6.95 -0.17 14.25
C THR A 157 -6.12 0.00 12.99
N ALA A 158 -5.62 -1.10 12.42
CA ALA A 158 -4.94 -1.06 11.12
C ALA A 158 -5.84 -0.45 10.02
N ALA A 159 -7.15 -0.74 10.08
CA ALA A 159 -8.14 -0.18 9.16
C ALA A 159 -8.32 1.34 9.34
N ASP A 160 -8.24 1.87 10.58
CA ASP A 160 -8.27 3.32 10.81
C ASP A 160 -7.09 4.01 10.15
N ILE A 161 -5.91 3.39 10.21
CA ILE A 161 -4.70 3.92 9.57
C ILE A 161 -4.83 3.88 8.03
N GLU A 162 -5.29 2.76 7.45
CA GLU A 162 -5.62 2.70 6.01
C GLU A 162 -6.56 3.85 5.63
N ASN A 163 -7.66 4.01 6.37
CA ASN A 163 -8.66 5.06 6.09
C ASN A 163 -8.06 6.46 6.17
N LEU A 164 -7.25 6.76 7.19
CA LEU A 164 -6.57 8.05 7.31
C LEU A 164 -5.64 8.31 6.11
N ILE A 165 -4.87 7.31 5.68
CA ILE A 165 -3.97 7.41 4.52
C ILE A 165 -4.76 7.65 3.24
N VAL A 166 -5.77 6.82 2.95
CA VAL A 166 -6.53 6.90 1.69
C VAL A 166 -7.39 8.17 1.63
N GLN A 167 -8.02 8.58 2.73
CA GLN A 167 -8.89 9.77 2.74
C GLN A 167 -8.10 11.08 2.75
N SER A 168 -6.88 11.08 3.28
CA SER A 168 -6.00 12.26 3.21
C SER A 168 -5.25 12.38 1.89
N ALA A 169 -5.31 11.36 1.02
CA ALA A 169 -4.68 11.41 -0.28
C ALA A 169 -5.19 12.61 -1.10
N GLN A 170 -4.30 13.25 -1.85
CA GLN A 170 -4.65 14.34 -2.75
C GLN A 170 -5.15 13.75 -4.08
N PRO A 171 -6.40 14.02 -4.49
CA PRO A 171 -6.86 13.66 -5.82
C PRO A 171 -6.05 14.42 -6.87
N THR A 172 -5.60 13.74 -7.91
CA THR A 172 -4.84 14.37 -9.01
C THR A 172 -5.44 13.99 -10.36
N ASN A 173 -5.71 14.99 -11.21
CA ASN A 173 -6.33 14.81 -12.54
C ASN A 173 -5.59 13.79 -13.41
N SER A 174 -4.27 13.67 -13.27
CA SER A 174 -3.43 12.71 -14.00
C SER A 174 -3.57 11.27 -13.54
N LEU A 175 -4.12 11.05 -12.34
CA LEU A 175 -4.63 9.76 -11.88
C LEU A 175 -6.11 9.57 -12.25
N MET A 176 -6.80 10.62 -12.74
CA MET A 176 -8.22 10.60 -13.11
C MET A 176 -8.52 10.34 -14.58
N SER A 177 -7.66 10.70 -15.56
CA SER A 177 -7.86 10.43 -17.02
C SER A 177 -6.60 10.79 -17.83
N ALA A 178 -6.17 10.12 -18.91
CA ALA A 178 -6.87 9.27 -19.89
C ALA A 178 -6.34 7.82 -19.95
N GLY A 179 -7.29 6.87 -20.10
CA GLY A 179 -7.10 5.41 -20.13
C GLY A 179 -7.10 4.73 -18.76
N LYS A 180 -7.56 3.46 -18.72
CA LYS A 180 -7.54 2.46 -17.61
C LYS A 180 -7.56 3.04 -16.19
N ASP A 181 -8.69 3.07 -15.51
CA ASP A 181 -8.88 3.67 -14.19
C ASP A 181 -7.79 3.25 -13.16
N LYS A 182 -6.84 4.17 -12.91
CA LYS A 182 -5.46 3.79 -12.54
C LYS A 182 -5.27 3.44 -11.06
N ILE A 183 -5.92 4.16 -10.15
CA ILE A 183 -5.79 3.95 -8.71
C ILE A 183 -7.12 4.32 -8.05
N LYS A 184 -7.54 3.56 -7.04
CA LYS A 184 -8.73 3.83 -6.25
C LYS A 184 -8.72 5.26 -5.72
N ASN A 185 -9.84 5.97 -5.91
CA ASN A 185 -10.03 7.37 -5.48
C ASN A 185 -8.99 8.38 -6.04
N HIS A 186 -8.15 7.98 -7.00
CA HIS A 186 -7.15 8.84 -7.65
C HIS A 186 -6.18 9.52 -6.68
N GLY A 187 -5.93 8.87 -5.53
CA GLY A 187 -5.21 9.45 -4.41
C GLY A 187 -3.69 9.38 -4.57
N LEU A 188 -3.03 10.52 -4.52
CA LEU A 188 -1.59 10.63 -4.29
C LEU A 188 -1.32 10.91 -2.81
N LEU A 189 -0.36 10.20 -2.20
CA LEU A 189 0.05 10.41 -0.81
C LEU A 189 0.30 11.91 -0.52
N ASN A 190 -0.34 12.43 0.54
CA ASN A 190 -0.20 13.83 0.94
C ASN A 190 -0.08 13.96 2.47
N LEU A 191 1.14 14.22 2.95
CA LEU A 191 1.44 14.31 4.38
C LEU A 191 0.81 15.53 5.06
N LYS A 192 0.57 16.62 4.32
CA LYS A 192 -0.08 17.82 4.87
C LYS A 192 -1.54 17.53 5.22
N ASN A 193 -2.26 16.91 4.29
CA ASN A 193 -3.65 16.49 4.51
C ASN A 193 -3.73 15.44 5.62
N LEU A 194 -2.77 14.50 5.66
CA LEU A 194 -2.71 13.50 6.73
C LEU A 194 -2.54 14.16 8.10
N ALA A 195 -1.63 15.13 8.22
CA ALA A 195 -1.43 15.88 9.46
C ALA A 195 -2.70 16.65 9.89
N LEU A 196 -3.46 17.21 8.95
CA LEU A 196 -4.73 17.86 9.24
C LEU A 196 -5.79 16.87 9.74
N ALA A 197 -5.93 15.71 9.08
CA ALA A 197 -6.84 14.65 9.48
C ALA A 197 -6.52 14.11 10.88
N LEU A 198 -5.23 13.91 11.17
CA LEU A 198 -4.75 13.45 12.48
C LEU A 198 -5.05 14.47 13.59
N LYS A 199 -4.80 15.77 13.35
CA LYS A 199 -5.13 16.84 14.30
C LYS A 199 -6.62 16.88 14.61
N ALA A 200 -7.47 16.76 13.59
CA ALA A 200 -8.92 16.76 13.79
C ALA A 200 -9.40 15.52 14.55
N LYS A 201 -8.83 14.33 14.26
CA LYS A 201 -9.11 13.10 15.00
C LYS A 201 -8.74 13.24 16.48
N VAL A 202 -7.60 13.87 16.80
CA VAL A 202 -7.20 14.16 18.19
C VAL A 202 -8.14 15.14 18.88
N ALA A 203 -8.56 16.18 18.18
CA ALA A 203 -9.46 17.20 18.73
C ALA A 203 -10.91 16.71 18.91
N GLY A 204 -11.22 15.44 18.64
CA GLY A 204 -12.57 14.89 18.72
C GLY A 204 -13.55 15.55 17.74
N THR A 205 -13.04 16.27 16.75
CA THR A 205 -13.83 17.00 15.78
C THR A 205 -14.14 16.06 14.61
N PRO A 206 -15.39 15.98 14.11
CA PRO A 206 -15.69 15.17 12.94
C PRO A 206 -15.06 15.81 11.70
N ALA A 207 -13.79 15.48 11.42
CA ALA A 207 -13.21 15.75 10.12
C ALA A 207 -13.75 14.73 9.12
N MET A 208 -14.33 15.27 8.04
CA MET A 208 -14.79 14.57 6.84
C MET A 208 -16.13 13.84 6.94
N ALA A 209 -17.18 14.59 7.30
CA ALA A 209 -18.56 14.25 6.93
C ALA A 209 -18.81 14.57 5.45
N LYS A 210 -18.32 13.73 4.53
CA LYS A 210 -18.86 13.51 3.18
C LYS A 210 -18.02 12.45 2.49
N MET A 211 -18.56 11.22 2.44
CA MET A 211 -18.38 10.16 1.43
C MET A 211 -18.43 8.80 2.14
N SER A 212 -19.38 7.98 1.69
CA SER A 212 -19.73 6.70 2.31
C SER A 212 -18.52 5.76 2.38
N PRO A 213 -18.11 5.29 3.57
CA PRO A 213 -17.20 4.16 3.65
C PRO A 213 -17.94 2.94 3.09
N LEU A 214 -17.33 2.24 2.14
CA LEU A 214 -17.63 0.81 1.96
C LEU A 214 -17.40 0.18 3.34
N SER A 215 -18.47 -0.24 4.01
CA SER A 215 -18.45 -0.34 5.46
C SER A 215 -17.34 -1.29 5.90
N ALA A 216 -16.43 -0.76 6.72
CA ALA A 216 -15.36 -1.54 7.34
C ALA A 216 -15.94 -2.77 8.07
N GLU A 217 -17.21 -2.71 8.48
CA GLU A 217 -18.01 -3.80 9.05
C GLU A 217 -18.29 -4.93 8.05
N ALA A 218 -18.66 -4.62 6.81
CA ALA A 218 -18.86 -5.64 5.77
C ALA A 218 -17.55 -6.37 5.46
N ARG A 219 -16.44 -5.62 5.37
CA ARG A 219 -15.10 -6.20 5.13
C ARG A 219 -14.57 -6.98 6.34
N ALA A 220 -14.79 -6.50 7.56
CA ALA A 220 -14.43 -7.21 8.80
C ALA A 220 -15.26 -8.48 9.01
N LYS A 221 -16.54 -8.49 8.60
CA LYS A 221 -17.38 -9.68 8.60
C LYS A 221 -16.89 -10.72 7.59
N MET A 222 -16.57 -10.31 6.36
CA MET A 222 -15.98 -11.19 5.34
C MET A 222 -14.64 -11.78 5.82
N LEU A 223 -13.81 -11.00 6.52
CA LEU A 223 -12.55 -11.47 7.08
C LEU A 223 -12.76 -12.50 8.20
N LYS A 224 -13.68 -12.25 9.14
CA LYS A 224 -14.02 -13.21 10.21
C LYS A 224 -14.56 -14.53 9.65
N ASP A 225 -15.37 -14.47 8.61
CA ASP A 225 -15.91 -15.66 7.94
C ASP A 225 -14.84 -16.42 7.15
N GLN A 226 -13.81 -15.73 6.64
CA GLN A 226 -12.67 -16.34 5.94
C GLN A 226 -11.65 -16.97 6.91
N ILE A 227 -11.32 -16.32 8.02
CA ILE A 227 -10.44 -16.88 9.07
C ILE A 227 -11.03 -18.17 9.66
N ARG A 228 -12.35 -18.23 9.86
CA ARG A 228 -13.04 -19.46 10.31
C ARG A 228 -13.00 -20.60 9.29
N LYS A 229 -12.75 -20.31 8.01
CA LYS A 229 -12.62 -21.33 6.96
C LYS A 229 -11.19 -21.84 6.79
N THR A 230 -10.20 -21.07 7.24
CA THR A 230 -8.77 -21.43 7.21
C THR A 230 -8.27 -22.06 8.52
N SER A 231 -9.12 -22.22 9.53
CA SER A 231 -8.82 -22.97 10.78
C SER A 231 -8.69 -24.49 10.57
N TYR A 232 -8.35 -24.94 9.35
CA TYR A 232 -7.96 -26.33 9.07
C TYR A 232 -6.47 -26.59 9.34
N PHE A 233 -5.74 -25.61 9.86
CA PHE A 233 -4.37 -25.76 10.35
C PHE A 233 -4.34 -25.77 11.88
N ASP A 234 -5.10 -26.67 12.49
CA ASP A 234 -4.74 -27.16 13.82
C ASP A 234 -3.52 -28.09 13.61
N CYS A 235 -2.36 -27.64 14.06
CA CYS A 235 -1.13 -28.41 14.08
C CYS A 235 -1.34 -29.61 15.03
N PRO A 236 -1.00 -30.85 14.65
CA PRO A 236 -1.05 -31.99 15.56
C PRO A 236 -0.06 -31.85 16.73
#